data_AF-A0A5B8XCH1-F1
#
_entry.id   AF-A0A5B8XCH1-F1
#
_cell.length_a   1.000
_cell.length_b   1.000
_cell.length_c   1.000
_cell.angle_alpha   90.00
_cell.angle_beta   90.00
_cell.angle_gamma   90.00
#
_symmetry.space_group_name_H-M   'P 1'
#
loop_
_entity.id
_entity.type
_entity.pdbx_description
1 polymer ?
#
loop_
_entity_poly.entity_id
_entity_poly.type
_entity_poly.pdbx_seq_one_letter_code
_entity_poly.pdbx_strand_id
1 'polypeptide(L)'
;MKTDILQGIKNLIDNELNGIEKYENSSYKIGINNMGSKFENFMKDAFCNSFQSNEIAKMSMYNEYFSYLGNQNNPPDLIVRGGDAFEIKKIESKDGDIALNSSFPKDKLYRNSNMITVACKSCEANWNEKDICYIIGSIKDKKIQSIWFVYGDCYSANPEIYTILKHKITNSIEELGIELSATNEIARINNVDPLGITYLRVRGIWGIKHPSKVFEYIATKSSKPHIKAIMLKEKFELFDENSRNELSKKCSIKEVKIQDPNNPANLLYAVLIEYEFKV
;
A
#
# COMPACT_ATOMS: atom_id res chain seq x y z
N MET A 1 2.61 4.71 22.98
CA MET A 1 1.31 4.86 22.28
C MET A 1 1.33 3.95 21.06
N LYS A 2 0.18 3.37 20.65
CA LYS A 2 0.07 2.56 19.43
C LYS A 2 -0.73 3.36 18.41
N THR A 3 -0.24 3.47 17.18
CA THR A 3 -1.02 4.02 16.05
C THR A 3 -1.51 2.88 15.17
N ASP A 4 -2.50 3.15 14.33
CA ASP A 4 -3.05 2.23 13.34
C ASP A 4 -3.82 2.99 12.25
N ILE A 5 -4.47 2.26 11.34
CA ILE A 5 -5.28 2.82 10.27
C ILE A 5 -6.42 3.71 10.78
N LEU A 6 -7.12 3.34 11.86
CA LEU A 6 -8.24 4.12 12.38
C LEU A 6 -7.75 5.45 12.91
N GLN A 7 -6.63 5.44 13.64
CA GLN A 7 -5.98 6.65 14.12
C GLN A 7 -5.49 7.53 12.96
N GLY A 8 -4.89 6.94 11.92
CA GLY A 8 -4.44 7.64 10.73
C GLY A 8 -5.60 8.35 10.01
N ILE A 9 -6.72 7.64 9.79
CA ILE A 9 -7.93 8.22 9.18
C ILE A 9 -8.50 9.34 10.06
N LYS A 10 -8.62 9.10 11.37
CA LYS A 10 -9.11 10.11 12.32
C LYS A 10 -8.27 11.38 12.27
N ASN A 11 -6.94 11.26 12.23
CA ASN A 11 -6.03 12.41 12.17
C ASN A 11 -6.19 13.19 10.86
N LEU A 12 -6.42 12.52 9.72
CA LEU A 12 -6.70 13.19 8.44
C LEU A 12 -8.01 13.98 8.49
N ILE A 13 -9.05 13.39 9.09
CA ILE A 13 -10.37 14.01 9.24
C ILE A 13 -10.28 15.23 10.16
N ASP A 14 -9.69 15.07 11.34
CA ASP A 14 -9.64 16.10 12.39
C ASP A 14 -8.83 17.34 11.98
N ASN A 15 -7.83 17.16 11.12
CA ASN A 15 -7.03 18.27 10.59
C ASN A 15 -7.58 18.83 9.26
N GLU A 16 -8.73 18.36 8.79
CA GLU A 16 -9.37 18.75 7.53
C GLU A 16 -8.42 18.68 6.31
N LEU A 17 -7.56 17.66 6.27
CA LEU A 17 -6.47 17.59 5.29
C LEU A 17 -6.94 17.05 3.94
N ASN A 18 -7.48 17.95 3.13
CA ASN A 18 -7.91 17.70 1.74
C ASN A 18 -6.84 18.06 0.68
N GLY A 19 -5.62 18.40 1.10
CA GLY A 19 -4.49 18.72 0.22
C GLY A 19 -3.13 18.51 0.87
N ILE A 20 -2.08 18.44 0.03
CA ILE A 20 -0.68 18.22 0.46
C ILE A 20 0.19 19.49 0.32
N GLU A 21 -0.45 20.67 0.25
CA GLU A 21 0.19 21.96 -0.03
C GLU A 21 1.28 22.34 0.99
N LYS A 22 1.13 21.92 2.26
CA LYS A 22 2.13 22.18 3.33
C LYS A 22 3.49 21.48 3.11
N TYR A 23 3.57 20.48 2.23
CA TYR A 23 4.80 19.76 1.90
C TYR A 23 5.61 20.44 0.78
N GLU A 24 5.39 21.73 0.54
CA GLU A 24 6.18 22.56 -0.37
C GLU A 24 7.37 23.24 0.30
N ASN A 25 7.16 23.81 1.49
CA ASN A 25 8.12 24.71 2.15
C ASN A 25 8.91 24.05 3.28
N SER A 26 8.55 22.81 3.65
CA SER A 26 9.37 22.03 4.58
C SER A 26 10.72 21.78 3.94
N SER A 27 11.77 22.19 4.64
CA SER A 27 13.19 22.00 4.38
C SER A 27 13.64 20.54 4.32
N TYR A 28 12.86 19.64 3.70
CA TYR A 28 13.33 18.36 3.17
C TYR A 28 14.31 18.60 1.99
N LYS A 29 15.38 19.37 2.24
CA LYS A 29 16.61 19.39 1.47
C LYS A 29 17.46 18.30 2.15
N ILE A 30 17.72 17.14 1.55
CA ILE A 30 18.49 16.94 0.32
C ILE A 30 18.08 15.55 -0.22
N GLY A 31 17.46 15.47 -1.41
CA GLY A 31 17.49 14.24 -2.22
C GLY A 31 16.18 13.67 -2.79
N ILE A 32 14.97 14.19 -2.49
CA ILE A 32 13.74 13.56 -2.99
C ILE A 32 12.72 14.58 -3.50
N ASN A 33 12.94 15.08 -4.71
CA ASN A 33 12.06 16.01 -5.44
C ASN A 33 10.83 15.33 -6.08
N ASN A 34 10.49 14.09 -5.73
CA ASN A 34 9.36 13.39 -6.34
C ASN A 34 8.06 13.67 -5.58
N MET A 35 6.97 13.99 -6.29
CA MET A 35 5.64 14.16 -5.68
C MET A 35 5.15 12.88 -4.96
N GLY A 36 5.61 11.69 -5.40
CA GLY A 36 5.28 10.42 -4.74
C GLY A 36 5.76 10.35 -3.28
N SER A 37 7.00 10.77 -3.00
CA SER A 37 7.54 10.77 -1.64
C SER A 37 6.87 11.80 -0.73
N LYS A 38 6.26 12.85 -1.31
CA LYS A 38 5.46 13.82 -0.53
C LYS A 38 4.19 13.19 0.01
N PHE A 39 3.50 12.36 -0.78
CA PHE A 39 2.31 11.65 -0.30
C PHE A 39 2.68 10.59 0.74
N GLU A 40 3.79 9.87 0.57
CA GLU A 40 4.30 8.95 1.60
C GLU A 40 4.56 9.65 2.94
N ASN A 41 5.24 10.81 2.91
CA ASN A 41 5.49 11.58 4.12
C ASN A 41 4.20 12.15 4.74
N PHE A 42 3.25 12.59 3.92
CA PHE A 42 1.92 12.98 4.38
C PHE A 42 1.21 11.85 5.13
N MET A 43 1.27 10.63 4.60
CA MET A 43 0.69 9.47 5.28
C MET A 43 1.43 9.09 6.56
N LYS A 44 2.77 9.17 6.59
CA LYS A 44 3.55 8.97 7.83
C LYS A 44 3.15 9.99 8.91
N ASP A 45 3.00 11.25 8.53
CA ASP A 45 2.53 12.30 9.43
C ASP A 45 1.09 12.05 9.90
N ALA A 46 0.23 11.47 9.05
CA ALA A 46 -1.12 11.08 9.44
C ALA A 46 -1.14 10.00 10.52
N PHE A 47 -0.29 8.98 10.42
CA PHE A 47 -0.18 7.95 11.46
C PHE A 47 0.35 8.52 12.79
N CYS A 48 1.25 9.49 12.75
CA CYS A 48 1.85 10.05 13.97
C CYS A 48 1.16 11.33 14.47
N ASN A 49 0.18 11.87 13.73
CA ASN A 49 -0.37 13.22 13.93
C ASN A 49 0.70 14.32 13.97
N SER A 50 1.74 14.22 13.16
CA SER A 50 2.92 15.10 13.20
C SER A 50 2.92 16.23 12.17
N PHE A 51 1.75 16.56 11.60
CA PHE A 51 1.63 17.53 10.51
C PHE A 51 2.24 18.91 10.78
N GLN A 52 2.21 19.36 12.05
CA GLN A 52 2.73 20.67 12.49
C GLN A 52 4.12 20.58 13.15
N SER A 53 4.68 19.37 13.26
CA SER A 53 5.97 19.14 13.92
C SER A 53 7.15 19.54 13.01
N ASN A 54 8.26 19.99 13.60
CA ASN A 54 9.51 20.16 12.87
C ASN A 54 10.17 18.81 12.54
N GLU A 55 11.19 18.81 11.68
CA GLU A 55 11.84 17.59 11.18
C GLU A 55 12.44 16.70 12.29
N ILE A 56 13.08 17.30 13.29
CA ILE A 56 13.70 16.56 14.40
C ILE A 56 12.61 15.86 15.23
N ALA A 57 11.53 16.58 15.55
CA ALA A 57 10.39 16.02 16.25
C ALA A 57 9.72 14.91 15.42
N LYS A 58 9.54 15.10 14.11
CA LYS A 58 9.00 14.06 13.21
C LYS A 58 9.86 12.81 13.22
N MET A 59 11.18 12.93 13.12
CA MET A 59 12.09 11.78 13.17
C MET A 59 11.95 11.02 14.50
N SER A 60 11.86 11.74 15.62
CA SER A 60 11.65 11.10 16.92
C SER A 60 10.31 10.37 17.00
N MET A 61 9.23 10.98 16.50
CA MET A 61 7.92 10.34 16.47
C MET A 61 7.91 9.13 15.53
N TYR A 62 8.50 9.23 14.34
CA TYR A 62 8.59 8.11 13.40
C TYR A 62 9.34 6.93 14.02
N ASN A 63 10.41 7.18 14.76
CA ASN A 63 11.15 6.13 15.47
C ASN A 63 10.31 5.47 16.58
N GLU A 64 9.45 6.24 17.26
CA GLU A 64 8.52 5.71 18.26
C GLU A 64 7.45 4.82 17.61
N TYR A 65 6.77 5.33 16.59
CA TYR A 65 5.57 4.70 16.02
C TYR A 65 5.83 3.63 14.96
N PHE A 66 6.95 3.68 14.23
CA PHE A 66 7.25 2.74 13.14
C PHE A 66 8.38 1.80 13.52
N SER A 67 8.20 0.51 13.23
CA SER A 67 9.26 -0.49 13.33
C SER A 67 10.10 -0.56 12.05
N TYR A 68 9.55 -0.13 10.92
CA TYR A 68 10.26 -0.10 9.64
C TYR A 68 9.81 1.09 8.78
N LEU A 69 10.77 1.70 8.10
CA LEU A 69 10.54 2.66 7.02
C LEU A 69 11.23 2.13 5.76
N GLY A 70 10.45 2.01 4.68
CA GLY A 70 10.85 1.40 3.43
C GLY A 70 11.69 2.29 2.52
N ASN A 71 11.95 1.76 1.32
CA ASN A 71 12.63 2.46 0.24
C ASN A 71 11.89 2.21 -1.08
N GLN A 72 12.23 2.99 -2.10
CA GLN A 72 11.54 2.97 -3.40
C GLN A 72 11.57 1.63 -4.15
N ASN A 73 12.49 0.72 -3.79
CA ASN A 73 12.71 -0.54 -4.52
C ASN A 73 12.09 -1.76 -3.83
N ASN A 74 11.73 -1.66 -2.55
CA ASN A 74 11.32 -2.82 -1.74
C ASN A 74 10.10 -2.48 -0.88
N PRO A 75 9.01 -3.27 -0.97
CA PRO A 75 7.90 -3.13 -0.05
C PRO A 75 8.27 -3.61 1.36
N PRO A 76 7.52 -3.20 2.40
CA PRO A 76 6.50 -2.14 2.38
C PRO A 76 7.14 -0.74 2.54
N ASP A 77 6.36 0.32 2.31
CA ASP A 77 6.81 1.70 2.53
C ASP A 77 6.94 2.06 4.03
N LEU A 78 6.14 1.43 4.89
CA LEU A 78 6.31 1.49 6.35
C LEU A 78 5.67 0.29 7.05
N ILE A 79 6.11 0.02 8.28
CA ILE A 79 5.46 -0.89 9.22
C ILE A 79 5.23 -0.14 10.53
N VAL A 80 3.98 -0.12 10.99
CA VAL A 80 3.64 0.39 12.31
C VAL A 80 4.10 -0.59 13.38
N ARG A 81 4.74 -0.06 14.43
CA ARG A 81 5.29 -0.86 15.52
C ARG A 81 4.20 -1.69 16.19
N GLY A 82 4.37 -3.02 16.18
CA GLY A 82 3.40 -3.98 16.70
C GLY A 82 2.08 -3.99 15.93
N GLY A 83 2.09 -3.56 14.67
CA GLY A 83 0.92 -3.43 13.80
C GLY A 83 1.22 -3.82 12.36
N ASP A 84 0.45 -3.19 11.47
CA ASP A 84 0.34 -3.56 10.06
C ASP A 84 1.42 -2.90 9.20
N ALA A 85 1.64 -3.49 8.03
CA ALA A 85 2.45 -2.93 6.97
C ALA A 85 1.59 -2.05 6.04
N PHE A 86 2.19 -1.04 5.43
CA PHE A 86 1.50 -0.16 4.49
C PHE A 86 2.31 0.04 3.22
N GLU A 87 1.63 -0.09 2.08
CA GLU A 87 2.16 0.20 0.75
C GLU A 87 1.41 1.41 0.19
N ILE A 88 2.12 2.49 -0.09
CA ILE A 88 1.56 3.79 -0.45
C ILE A 88 1.80 4.03 -1.94
N LYS A 89 0.74 4.40 -2.65
CA LYS A 89 0.81 4.75 -4.08
C LYS A 89 0.04 6.04 -4.34
N LYS A 90 0.67 6.93 -5.11
CA LYS A 90 0.04 8.14 -5.65
C LYS A 90 -0.24 7.95 -7.12
N ILE A 91 -1.45 8.30 -7.54
CA ILE A 91 -1.85 8.42 -8.95
C ILE A 91 -2.39 9.83 -9.22
N GLU A 92 -2.38 10.25 -10.48
CA GLU A 92 -2.91 11.57 -10.89
C GLU A 92 -4.34 11.48 -11.42
N SER A 93 -4.68 10.34 -12.01
CA SER A 93 -6.03 10.04 -12.45
C SER A 93 -6.94 9.78 -11.25
N LYS A 94 -8.23 10.06 -11.40
CA LYS A 94 -9.22 9.88 -10.34
C LYS A 94 -9.39 8.41 -9.94
N ASP A 95 -9.30 7.53 -10.93
CA ASP A 95 -9.63 6.11 -10.84
C ASP A 95 -8.75 5.25 -11.77
N GLY A 96 -7.57 5.74 -12.15
CA GLY A 96 -6.68 4.99 -13.03
C GLY A 96 -6.06 3.79 -12.33
N ASP A 97 -5.70 2.80 -13.14
CA ASP A 97 -5.10 1.57 -12.65
C ASP A 97 -3.73 1.87 -12.03
N ILE A 98 -3.40 1.13 -10.97
CA ILE A 98 -2.17 1.30 -10.21
C ILE A 98 -1.14 0.33 -10.74
N ALA A 99 -0.02 0.87 -11.24
CA ALA A 99 1.13 0.07 -11.59
C ALA A 99 1.87 -0.39 -10.33
N LEU A 100 2.07 -1.70 -10.20
CA LEU A 100 2.85 -2.35 -9.16
C LEU A 100 4.16 -2.79 -9.79
N ASN A 101 5.16 -1.92 -9.65
CA ASN A 101 6.48 -2.16 -10.18
C ASN A 101 7.15 -3.30 -9.40
N SER A 102 7.83 -4.18 -10.13
CA SER A 102 8.75 -5.20 -9.60
C SER A 102 8.12 -6.34 -8.77
N SER A 103 6.82 -6.29 -8.40
CA SER A 103 6.15 -7.42 -7.73
C SER A 103 4.64 -7.41 -7.93
N PHE A 104 4.02 -8.59 -7.81
CA PHE A 104 2.57 -8.76 -7.82
C PHE A 104 1.94 -8.16 -6.54
N PRO A 105 0.63 -7.82 -6.57
CA PRO A 105 -0.09 -7.37 -5.37
C PRO A 105 -0.12 -8.48 -4.31
N LYS A 106 -0.17 -8.10 -3.03
CA LYS A 106 0.01 -9.01 -1.90
C LYS A 106 -1.20 -8.92 -1.00
N ASP A 107 -1.78 -10.07 -0.69
CA ASP A 107 -2.77 -10.24 0.36
C ASP A 107 -2.18 -9.92 1.75
N LYS A 108 -0.96 -10.38 2.00
CA LYS A 108 -0.19 -10.15 3.23
C LYS A 108 1.28 -9.87 2.96
N LEU A 109 1.94 -9.27 3.94
CA LEU A 109 3.39 -9.15 3.95
C LEU A 109 4.01 -10.41 4.60
N TYR A 110 4.75 -11.19 3.82
CA TYR A 110 5.40 -12.41 4.31
C TYR A 110 6.89 -12.19 4.60
N ARG A 111 7.37 -12.62 5.78
CA ARG A 111 8.77 -12.46 6.20
C ARG A 111 9.76 -13.22 5.31
N ASN A 112 9.34 -14.36 4.77
CA ASN A 112 10.17 -15.19 3.89
C ASN A 112 10.27 -14.63 2.46
N SER A 113 9.58 -13.54 2.13
CA SER A 113 9.63 -12.94 0.79
C SER A 113 11.05 -12.50 0.42
N ASN A 114 11.48 -12.83 -0.80
CA ASN A 114 12.74 -12.35 -1.36
C ASN A 114 12.68 -10.89 -1.82
N MET A 115 11.49 -10.29 -1.81
CA MET A 115 11.27 -8.92 -2.28
C MET A 115 11.43 -7.86 -1.19
N ILE A 116 11.52 -8.29 0.08
CA ILE A 116 11.68 -7.38 1.23
C ILE A 116 13.11 -7.40 1.77
N THR A 117 13.53 -6.27 2.32
CA THR A 117 14.90 -6.09 2.82
C THR A 117 15.16 -6.91 4.09
N VAL A 118 16.43 -7.20 4.38
CA VAL A 118 16.83 -7.82 5.66
C VAL A 118 16.36 -6.98 6.86
N ALA A 119 16.49 -5.65 6.77
CA ALA A 119 16.03 -4.72 7.80
C ALA A 119 14.52 -4.84 8.06
N CYS A 120 13.71 -5.01 7.01
CA CYS A 120 12.28 -5.29 7.17
C CYS A 120 12.05 -6.65 7.87
N LYS A 121 12.78 -7.70 7.47
CA LYS A 121 12.65 -9.04 8.09
C LYS A 121 13.02 -9.05 9.57
N SER A 122 13.90 -8.14 10.00
CA SER A 122 14.39 -8.02 11.37
C SER A 122 13.78 -6.86 12.15
N CYS A 123 12.76 -6.17 11.63
CA CYS A 123 12.21 -4.96 12.26
C CYS A 123 11.50 -5.24 13.59
N GLU A 124 10.99 -6.46 13.76
CA GLU A 124 10.32 -6.95 14.96
C GLU A 124 10.69 -8.43 15.17
N ALA A 125 10.59 -8.89 16.42
CA ALA A 125 10.84 -10.28 16.76
C ALA A 125 9.66 -11.19 16.37
N ASN A 126 9.96 -12.42 15.95
CA ASN A 126 9.01 -13.54 15.87
C ASN A 126 7.75 -13.34 15.01
N TRP A 127 7.80 -12.53 13.95
CA TRP A 127 6.68 -12.44 13.00
C TRP A 127 6.93 -13.34 11.78
N ASN A 128 5.89 -13.98 11.25
CA ASN A 128 5.95 -14.74 10.00
C ASN A 128 5.26 -13.99 8.86
N GLU A 129 4.14 -13.35 9.18
CA GLU A 129 3.37 -12.50 8.28
C GLU A 129 2.83 -11.28 9.04
N LYS A 130 2.46 -10.25 8.28
CA LYS A 130 1.75 -9.06 8.74
C LYS A 130 0.65 -8.73 7.73
N ASP A 131 -0.46 -8.19 8.20
CA ASP A 131 -1.43 -7.59 7.30
C ASP A 131 -0.78 -6.43 6.54
N ILE A 132 -1.13 -6.29 5.27
CA ILE A 132 -0.66 -5.18 4.44
C ILE A 132 -1.86 -4.36 3.97
N CYS A 133 -1.79 -3.04 4.13
CA CYS A 133 -2.81 -2.11 3.66
C CYS A 133 -2.25 -1.24 2.54
N TYR A 134 -2.94 -1.24 1.40
CA TYR A 134 -2.66 -0.35 0.29
C TYR A 134 -3.29 1.00 0.52
N ILE A 135 -2.48 2.06 0.52
CA ILE A 135 -2.94 3.44 0.59
C ILE A 135 -2.81 4.07 -0.80
N ILE A 136 -3.93 4.23 -1.48
CA ILE A 136 -3.99 4.80 -2.82
C ILE A 136 -4.51 6.23 -2.75
N GLY A 137 -3.62 7.19 -2.99
CA GLY A 137 -3.97 8.61 -3.09
C GLY A 137 -4.14 9.04 -4.55
N SER A 138 -5.35 9.45 -4.92
CA SER A 138 -5.56 10.19 -6.16
C SER A 138 -5.36 11.68 -5.88
N ILE A 139 -4.26 12.22 -6.40
CA ILE A 139 -3.83 13.60 -6.13
C ILE A 139 -3.57 14.31 -7.45
N LYS A 140 -4.34 15.37 -7.68
CA LYS A 140 -4.22 16.23 -8.86
C LYS A 140 -4.01 17.67 -8.40
N ASP A 141 -3.01 18.34 -8.96
CA ASP A 141 -2.68 19.73 -8.63
C ASP A 141 -2.52 19.95 -7.11
N LYS A 142 -1.89 19.00 -6.43
CA LYS A 142 -1.64 18.98 -4.96
C LYS A 142 -2.90 18.84 -4.09
N LYS A 143 -4.07 18.71 -4.70
CA LYS A 143 -5.34 18.48 -4.01
C LYS A 143 -5.68 17.00 -4.00
N ILE A 144 -6.07 16.51 -2.83
CA ILE A 144 -6.52 15.14 -2.66
C ILE A 144 -7.92 15.04 -3.28
N GLN A 145 -8.07 14.17 -4.27
CA GLN A 145 -9.36 13.81 -4.84
C GLN A 145 -9.96 12.63 -4.08
N SER A 146 -9.14 11.64 -3.73
CA SER A 146 -9.52 10.56 -2.84
C SER A 146 -8.30 9.93 -2.18
N ILE A 147 -8.50 9.36 -0.99
CA ILE A 147 -7.57 8.41 -0.37
C ILE A 147 -8.32 7.13 -0.09
N TRP A 148 -7.82 6.03 -0.61
CA TRP A 148 -8.33 4.69 -0.32
C TRP A 148 -7.33 3.94 0.54
N PHE A 149 -7.81 3.34 1.61
CA PHE A 149 -7.10 2.35 2.39
C PHE A 149 -7.74 0.99 2.14
N VAL A 150 -7.00 0.02 1.60
CA VAL A 150 -7.58 -1.30 1.30
C VAL A 150 -6.62 -2.37 1.78
N TYR A 151 -7.08 -3.22 2.69
CA TYR A 151 -6.29 -4.38 3.10
C TYR A 151 -6.08 -5.35 1.95
N GLY A 152 -4.89 -5.94 1.88
CA GLY A 152 -4.47 -6.80 0.78
C GLY A 152 -5.38 -8.01 0.61
N ASP A 153 -5.79 -8.63 1.71
CA ASP A 153 -6.72 -9.78 1.75
C ASP A 153 -8.13 -9.46 1.23
N CYS A 154 -8.48 -8.17 1.11
CA CYS A 154 -9.70 -7.69 0.48
C CYS A 154 -9.51 -7.34 -1.00
N TYR A 155 -8.26 -7.23 -1.48
CA TYR A 155 -7.92 -6.54 -2.73
C TYR A 155 -7.19 -7.41 -3.75
N SER A 156 -6.44 -8.39 -3.28
CA SER A 156 -5.62 -9.27 -4.10
C SER A 156 -5.70 -10.70 -3.61
N ALA A 157 -5.50 -11.62 -4.55
CA ALA A 157 -5.52 -13.04 -4.25
C ALA A 157 -4.22 -13.47 -3.55
N ASN A 158 -4.18 -14.73 -3.13
CA ASN A 158 -3.01 -15.29 -2.48
C ASN A 158 -1.82 -15.38 -3.47
N PRO A 159 -0.57 -15.39 -2.97
CA PRO A 159 0.62 -15.34 -3.81
C PRO A 159 0.70 -16.47 -4.84
N GLU A 160 0.15 -17.65 -4.54
CA GLU A 160 0.20 -18.82 -5.42
C GLU A 160 -0.40 -18.54 -6.80
N ILE A 161 -1.49 -17.76 -6.87
CA ILE A 161 -2.17 -17.44 -8.13
C ILE A 161 -1.23 -16.70 -9.09
N TYR A 162 -0.42 -15.79 -8.57
CA TYR A 162 0.52 -15.00 -9.35
C TYR A 162 1.81 -15.76 -9.69
N THR A 163 2.31 -16.56 -8.74
CA THR A 163 3.56 -17.32 -8.94
C THR A 163 3.39 -18.45 -9.94
N ILE A 164 2.22 -19.11 -10.00
CA ILE A 164 1.92 -20.12 -11.02
C ILE A 164 2.09 -19.55 -12.43
N LEU A 165 1.56 -18.35 -12.70
CA LEU A 165 1.71 -17.70 -14.01
C LEU A 165 3.19 -17.39 -14.30
N LYS A 166 3.92 -16.85 -13.31
CA LYS A 166 5.36 -16.59 -13.46
C LYS A 166 6.11 -17.87 -13.84
N HIS A 167 5.92 -18.96 -13.10
CA HIS A 167 6.57 -20.24 -13.35
C HIS A 167 6.24 -20.81 -14.73
N LYS A 168 4.98 -20.76 -15.15
CA LYS A 168 4.59 -21.20 -16.50
C LYS A 168 5.33 -20.45 -17.60
N ILE A 169 5.45 -19.13 -17.48
CA ILE A 169 6.18 -18.31 -18.45
C ILE A 169 7.68 -18.65 -18.42
N THR A 170 8.29 -18.73 -17.23
CA THR A 170 9.72 -19.07 -17.09
C THR A 170 10.02 -20.44 -17.71
N ASN A 171 9.25 -21.48 -17.36
CA ASN A 171 9.44 -22.83 -17.88
C ASN A 171 9.28 -22.89 -19.41
N SER A 172 8.31 -22.15 -19.96
CA SER A 172 8.12 -22.08 -21.42
C SER A 172 9.35 -21.50 -22.14
N ILE A 173 10.08 -20.58 -21.51
CA ILE A 173 11.32 -20.02 -22.07
C ILE A 173 12.46 -21.05 -22.03
N GLU A 174 12.57 -21.81 -20.94
CA GLU A 174 13.57 -22.87 -20.79
C GLU A 174 13.34 -24.02 -21.79
N GLU A 175 12.08 -24.40 -22.02
CA GLU A 175 11.70 -25.45 -22.99
C GLU A 175 12.10 -25.11 -24.44
N LEU A 176 12.32 -23.83 -24.76
CA LEU A 176 12.86 -23.39 -26.06
C LEU A 176 14.38 -23.57 -26.18
N GLY A 177 15.05 -24.10 -25.16
CA GLY A 177 16.50 -24.30 -25.13
C GLY A 177 17.30 -23.04 -24.80
N ILE A 178 16.65 -22.02 -24.23
CA ILE A 178 17.32 -20.78 -23.81
C ILE A 178 17.89 -20.96 -22.40
N GLU A 179 19.19 -20.80 -22.23
CA GLU A 179 19.86 -20.89 -20.92
C GLU A 179 19.51 -19.67 -20.06
N LEU A 180 18.83 -19.92 -18.94
CA LEU A 180 18.45 -18.89 -17.98
C LEU A 180 19.47 -18.76 -16.86
N SER A 181 19.76 -17.53 -16.47
CA SER A 181 20.52 -17.18 -15.28
C SER A 181 19.60 -16.93 -14.09
N ALA A 182 20.06 -17.29 -12.89
CA ALA A 182 19.31 -17.07 -11.65
C ALA A 182 18.86 -15.60 -11.50
N THR A 183 17.57 -15.40 -11.22
CA THR A 183 16.97 -14.06 -11.09
C THR A 183 15.68 -14.09 -10.28
N ASN A 184 15.32 -12.97 -9.65
CA ASN A 184 14.00 -12.77 -9.04
C ASN A 184 12.92 -12.35 -10.07
N GLU A 185 13.33 -12.14 -11.32
CA GLU A 185 12.47 -11.70 -12.44
C GLU A 185 11.85 -12.91 -13.15
N ILE A 186 11.18 -12.70 -14.29
CA ILE A 186 10.61 -13.79 -15.09
C ILE A 186 11.73 -14.60 -15.74
N ALA A 187 12.70 -13.91 -16.35
CA ALA A 187 13.88 -14.53 -16.93
C ALA A 187 15.05 -13.56 -17.00
N ARG A 188 16.27 -14.08 -16.96
CA ARG A 188 17.49 -13.36 -17.26
C ARG A 188 18.35 -14.22 -18.18
N ILE A 189 18.81 -13.66 -19.28
CA ILE A 189 19.63 -14.35 -20.27
C ILE A 189 20.91 -13.53 -20.39
N ASN A 190 22.06 -14.14 -20.15
CA ASN A 190 23.36 -13.49 -20.32
C ASN A 190 23.98 -13.91 -21.66
N ASN A 191 25.07 -13.25 -22.08
CA ASN A 191 25.86 -13.58 -23.26
C ASN A 191 25.04 -13.62 -24.56
N VAL A 192 24.12 -12.66 -24.74
CA VAL A 192 23.18 -12.65 -25.88
C VAL A 192 23.88 -12.33 -27.21
N ASP A 193 24.92 -11.51 -27.17
CA ASP A 193 25.75 -11.16 -28.33
C ASP A 193 26.97 -12.09 -28.49
N PRO A 194 27.60 -12.17 -29.68
CA PRO A 194 28.75 -13.05 -29.92
C PRO A 194 30.00 -12.77 -29.06
N LEU A 195 30.17 -11.55 -28.53
CA LEU A 195 31.25 -11.21 -27.60
C LEU A 195 30.92 -11.59 -26.15
N GLY A 196 29.67 -11.96 -25.86
CA GLY A 196 29.23 -12.37 -24.52
C GLY A 196 29.10 -11.23 -23.51
N ILE A 197 28.92 -9.98 -23.95
CA ILE A 197 28.96 -8.79 -23.08
C ILE A 197 27.58 -8.20 -22.77
N THR A 198 26.51 -8.70 -23.39
CA THR A 198 25.13 -8.25 -23.21
C THR A 198 24.29 -9.26 -22.42
N TYR A 199 23.24 -8.74 -21.80
CA TYR A 199 22.23 -9.54 -21.13
C TYR A 199 20.82 -9.00 -21.45
N LEU A 200 19.84 -9.89 -21.50
CA LEU A 200 18.41 -9.59 -21.59
C LEU A 200 17.74 -9.88 -20.25
N ARG A 201 16.87 -8.97 -19.80
CA ARG A 201 16.04 -9.14 -18.61
C ARG A 201 14.58 -9.12 -19.02
N VAL A 202 13.83 -10.15 -18.61
CA VAL A 202 12.40 -10.23 -18.82
C VAL A 202 11.72 -10.00 -17.48
N ARG A 203 10.97 -8.89 -17.38
CA ARG A 203 10.27 -8.45 -16.17
C ARG A 203 8.78 -8.32 -16.46
N GLY A 204 7.96 -8.80 -15.54
CA GLY A 204 6.53 -8.50 -15.54
C GLY A 204 6.28 -7.15 -14.86
N ILE A 205 5.38 -6.36 -15.42
CA ILE A 205 4.78 -5.20 -14.75
C ILE A 205 3.36 -5.62 -14.38
N TRP A 206 3.05 -5.54 -13.09
CA TRP A 206 1.70 -5.84 -12.62
C TRP A 206 0.90 -4.55 -12.57
N GLY A 207 -0.38 -4.63 -12.91
CA GLY A 207 -1.36 -3.56 -12.72
C GLY A 207 -2.50 -4.08 -11.87
N ILE A 208 -3.07 -3.22 -11.04
CA ILE A 208 -4.30 -3.51 -10.30
C ILE A 208 -5.29 -2.37 -10.50
N LYS A 209 -6.57 -2.70 -10.71
CA LYS A 209 -7.62 -1.70 -10.90
C LYS A 209 -7.79 -0.87 -9.63
N HIS A 210 -8.04 0.43 -9.78
CA HIS A 210 -8.29 1.31 -8.65
C HIS A 210 -9.40 0.78 -7.71
N PRO A 211 -9.28 0.94 -6.37
CA PRO A 211 -10.30 0.47 -5.43
C PRO A 211 -11.72 0.99 -5.73
N SER A 212 -11.84 2.23 -6.24
CA SER A 212 -13.15 2.78 -6.63
C SER A 212 -13.84 2.00 -7.74
N LYS A 213 -13.09 1.30 -8.60
CA LYS A 213 -13.62 0.42 -9.65
C LYS A 213 -13.87 -0.98 -9.10
N VAL A 214 -12.95 -1.50 -8.28
CA VAL A 214 -13.07 -2.84 -7.69
C VAL A 214 -14.30 -2.92 -6.77
N PHE A 215 -14.55 -1.88 -5.97
CA PHE A 215 -15.62 -1.86 -4.97
C PHE A 215 -16.79 -0.95 -5.38
N GLU A 216 -16.98 -0.70 -6.68
CA GLU A 216 -18.02 0.22 -7.16
C GLU A 216 -19.45 -0.23 -6.81
N TYR A 217 -19.65 -1.52 -6.57
CA TYR A 217 -20.93 -2.14 -6.22
C TYR A 217 -21.34 -1.93 -4.75
N ILE A 218 -20.41 -1.49 -3.88
CA ILE A 218 -20.70 -1.18 -2.47
C ILE A 218 -20.38 0.26 -2.07
N ALA A 219 -19.41 0.89 -2.74
CA ALA A 219 -18.86 2.17 -2.29
C ALA A 219 -19.60 3.36 -2.90
N THR A 220 -19.91 4.36 -2.07
CA THR A 220 -20.68 5.56 -2.47
C THR A 220 -19.88 6.46 -3.43
N LYS A 221 -20.38 6.74 -4.64
CA LYS A 221 -19.67 7.67 -5.55
C LYS A 221 -19.63 9.08 -4.95
N SER A 222 -18.46 9.72 -4.99
CA SER A 222 -18.28 11.10 -4.54
C SER A 222 -17.54 11.95 -5.57
N SER A 223 -18.01 13.18 -5.74
CA SER A 223 -17.35 14.23 -6.54
C SER A 223 -16.43 15.11 -5.70
N LYS A 224 -16.58 15.11 -4.37
CA LYS A 224 -15.76 15.86 -3.43
C LYS A 224 -14.55 15.04 -2.98
N PRO A 225 -13.52 15.69 -2.40
CA PRO A 225 -12.47 14.97 -1.70
C PRO A 225 -13.05 14.03 -0.65
N HIS A 226 -12.56 12.78 -0.61
CA HIS A 226 -13.07 11.78 0.32
C HIS A 226 -12.00 10.77 0.74
N ILE A 227 -12.24 10.12 1.88
CA ILE A 227 -11.46 9.00 2.39
C ILE A 227 -12.36 7.77 2.42
N LYS A 228 -11.82 6.64 2.01
CA LYS A 228 -12.48 5.35 2.16
C LYS A 228 -11.52 4.30 2.68
N ALA A 229 -12.03 3.39 3.51
CA ALA A 229 -11.28 2.23 3.94
C ALA A 229 -12.08 0.94 3.79
N ILE A 230 -11.43 -0.15 3.38
CA ILE A 230 -12.00 -1.49 3.30
C ILE A 230 -11.06 -2.46 4.00
N MET A 231 -11.63 -3.26 4.90
CA MET A 231 -10.96 -4.33 5.63
C MET A 231 -11.96 -5.41 6.00
N LEU A 232 -11.49 -6.63 6.27
CA LEU A 232 -12.35 -7.69 6.79
C LEU A 232 -12.97 -7.28 8.14
N LYS A 233 -14.19 -7.76 8.40
CA LYS A 233 -14.91 -7.46 9.64
C LYS A 233 -14.10 -7.92 10.87
N GLU A 234 -13.54 -9.12 10.80
CA GLU A 234 -12.68 -9.67 11.85
C GLU A 234 -11.48 -8.76 12.12
N LYS A 235 -10.84 -8.22 11.08
CA LYS A 235 -9.75 -7.24 11.24
C LYS A 235 -10.21 -5.98 11.94
N PHE A 236 -11.37 -5.44 11.54
CA PHE A 236 -11.92 -4.25 12.16
C PHE A 236 -12.17 -4.45 13.67
N GLU A 237 -12.69 -5.60 14.06
CA GLU A 237 -13.01 -5.94 15.45
C GLU A 237 -11.77 -6.08 16.35
N LEU A 238 -10.58 -6.32 15.78
CA LEU A 238 -9.31 -6.34 16.51
C LEU A 238 -8.81 -4.94 16.94
N PHE A 239 -9.34 -3.87 16.35
CA PHE A 239 -8.99 -2.52 16.79
C PHE A 239 -9.65 -2.16 18.11
N ASP A 240 -8.95 -1.32 18.87
CA ASP A 240 -9.42 -0.81 20.15
C ASP A 240 -10.83 -0.22 20.05
N GLU A 241 -11.68 -0.59 21.01
CA GLU A 241 -13.09 -0.23 20.99
C GLU A 241 -13.31 1.28 21.07
N ASN A 242 -12.51 2.00 21.86
CA ASN A 242 -12.62 3.45 21.95
C ASN A 242 -12.26 4.09 20.61
N SER A 243 -11.21 3.60 19.94
CA SER A 243 -10.79 4.06 18.63
C SER A 243 -11.88 3.87 17.57
N ARG A 244 -12.54 2.70 17.56
CA ARG A 244 -13.70 2.43 16.69
C ARG A 244 -14.88 3.36 16.98
N ASN A 245 -15.20 3.54 18.26
CA ASN A 245 -16.31 4.40 18.70
C ASN A 245 -16.07 5.87 18.37
N GLU A 246 -14.86 6.38 18.56
CA GLU A 246 -14.50 7.76 18.19
C GLU A 246 -14.60 8.00 16.69
N LEU A 247 -14.12 7.05 15.88
CA LEU A 247 -14.16 7.17 14.43
C LEU A 247 -15.61 7.12 13.91
N SER A 248 -16.46 6.26 14.48
CA SER A 248 -17.88 6.14 14.10
C SER A 248 -18.69 7.43 14.26
N LYS A 249 -18.25 8.35 15.13
CA LYS A 249 -18.88 9.67 15.32
C LYS A 249 -18.53 10.67 14.20
N LYS A 250 -17.50 10.37 13.40
CA LYS A 250 -16.92 11.29 12.40
C LYS A 250 -17.21 10.88 10.97
N CYS A 251 -17.33 9.58 10.71
CA CYS A 251 -17.51 9.04 9.36
C CYS A 251 -18.55 7.91 9.35
N SER A 252 -18.98 7.53 8.15
CA SER A 252 -19.89 6.40 7.98
C SER A 252 -19.11 5.10 8.05
N ILE A 253 -19.53 4.18 8.92
CA ILE A 253 -18.98 2.83 9.03
C ILE A 253 -20.12 1.86 8.76
N LYS A 254 -19.95 0.98 7.76
CA LYS A 254 -20.97 0.03 7.32
C LYS A 254 -20.37 -1.36 7.20
N GLU A 255 -21.11 -2.36 7.65
CA GLU A 255 -20.82 -3.74 7.29
C GLU A 255 -21.28 -4.00 5.85
N VAL A 256 -20.41 -4.64 5.06
CA VAL A 256 -20.63 -4.93 3.64
C VAL A 256 -20.17 -6.34 3.32
N LYS A 257 -20.57 -6.84 2.15
CA LYS A 257 -20.05 -8.09 1.58
C LYS A 257 -19.24 -7.76 0.34
N ILE A 258 -18.01 -8.25 0.26
CA ILE A 258 -17.13 -8.07 -0.90
C ILE A 258 -16.85 -9.41 -1.57
N GLN A 259 -16.56 -9.39 -2.87
CA GLN A 259 -16.08 -10.57 -3.59
C GLN A 259 -14.74 -11.04 -3.02
N ASP A 260 -14.59 -12.34 -2.84
CA ASP A 260 -13.32 -12.95 -2.44
C ASP A 260 -12.32 -12.93 -3.62
N PRO A 261 -11.16 -12.27 -3.49
CA PRO A 261 -10.14 -12.23 -4.55
C PRO A 261 -9.62 -13.61 -4.98
N ASN A 262 -9.70 -14.62 -4.11
CA ASN A 262 -9.29 -15.99 -4.41
C ASN A 262 -10.38 -16.81 -5.12
N ASN A 263 -11.65 -16.53 -4.82
CA ASN A 263 -12.79 -17.20 -5.43
C ASN A 263 -14.01 -16.28 -5.50
N PRO A 264 -14.26 -15.62 -6.65
CA PRO A 264 -15.35 -14.66 -6.79
C PRO A 264 -16.77 -15.21 -6.56
N ALA A 265 -16.96 -16.54 -6.49
CA ALA A 265 -18.23 -17.15 -6.09
C ALA A 265 -18.53 -16.97 -4.59
N ASN A 266 -17.49 -16.72 -3.79
CA ASN A 266 -17.60 -16.47 -2.35
C ASN A 266 -17.70 -14.97 -2.06
N LEU A 267 -18.33 -14.65 -0.93
CA LEU A 267 -18.36 -13.31 -0.38
C LEU A 267 -17.68 -13.28 0.98
N LEU A 268 -16.86 -12.26 1.21
CA LEU A 268 -16.21 -11.96 2.48
C LEU A 268 -17.01 -10.89 3.23
N TYR A 269 -17.11 -11.03 4.55
CA TYR A 269 -17.68 -10.01 5.42
C TYR A 269 -16.63 -8.94 5.71
N ALA A 270 -16.93 -7.70 5.34
CA ALA A 270 -16.01 -6.58 5.43
C ALA A 270 -16.67 -5.36 6.07
N VAL A 271 -15.84 -4.39 6.45
CA VAL A 271 -16.25 -3.07 6.91
C VAL A 271 -15.79 -2.03 5.89
N LEU A 272 -16.74 -1.20 5.46
CA LEU A 272 -16.50 -0.03 4.63
C LEU A 272 -16.61 1.23 5.49
N ILE A 273 -15.52 2.00 5.56
CA ILE A 273 -15.47 3.32 6.18
C ILE A 273 -15.50 4.36 5.06
N GLU A 274 -16.38 5.37 5.16
CA GLU A 274 -16.48 6.46 4.19
C GLU A 274 -16.57 7.82 4.88
N TYR A 275 -15.74 8.76 4.45
CA TYR A 275 -15.79 10.16 4.86
C TYR A 275 -15.67 11.07 3.63
N GLU A 276 -16.55 12.05 3.51
CA GLU A 276 -16.48 13.09 2.47
C GLU A 276 -16.15 14.42 3.14
N PHE A 277 -15.13 15.12 2.63
CA PHE A 277 -14.78 16.44 3.15
C PHE A 277 -15.82 17.49 2.73
N LYS A 278 -16.13 18.40 3.66
CA LYS A 278 -16.96 19.58 3.40
C LYS A 278 -16.06 20.65 2.77
N VAL A 279 -15.96 20.65 1.44
CA VAL A 279 -15.21 21.64 0.64
C VAL A 279 -16.18 22.56 -0.07
#